data_AF-A0A8H6PF72-F1
#
_entry.id   AF-A0A8H6PF72-F1
#
_cell.length_a   1.000
_cell.length_b   1.000
_cell.length_c   1.000
_cell.angle_alpha   90.00
_cell.angle_beta   90.00
_cell.angle_gamma   90.00
#
_symmetry.space_group_name_H-M   'P 1'
#
loop_
_entity.id
_entity.type
_entity.pdbx_description
1 polymer ?
#
loop_
_entity_poly.entity_id
_entity_poly.type
_entity_poly.pdbx_seq_one_letter_code
_entity_poly.pdbx_strand_id
1 'polypeptide(L)'
;MAYVEAGQASVTVPNDQLLRSEAQWRLDPDEGIVPEVLDLPTRFPEPSELDQDAVDAIDLSDELFMKYARLCSQFDKKRALVAATQKALARINSCIIARVAKEYPSQLTSCKTPRQKLVQLAILFKPKGSTRHQGLRNEWRRKINTPIGRTSLETWLTNWANLYDEAKAAKVPDVCYTDGEYPPDAEPIRDLLQAIQPQDSYFVNNWRKDLDQKQPMTFHEVISAYRDYRKVQEQAKEGSNASSVALTAAIEWTVDQSVD
;
A
#
# COMPACT_ATOMS: atom_id res chain seq x y z
N MET A 1 52.39 1.45 47.11
CA MET A 1 51.54 0.48 46.38
C MET A 1 50.10 0.97 46.52
N ALA A 2 49.30 1.22 45.50
CA ALA A 2 49.47 1.19 44.06
C ALA A 2 48.49 2.24 43.47
N TYR A 3 48.97 2.95 42.46
CA TYR A 3 48.15 3.76 41.55
C TYR A 3 47.23 2.84 40.74
N VAL A 4 45.98 3.26 40.49
CA VAL A 4 45.26 2.85 39.27
C VAL A 4 44.48 4.06 38.75
N GLU A 5 44.97 4.59 37.64
CA GLU A 5 44.34 5.56 36.76
C GLU A 5 43.10 4.94 36.10
N ALA A 6 41.97 5.64 36.11
CA ALA A 6 40.86 5.36 35.20
C ALA A 6 40.89 6.44 34.11
N GLY A 7 41.54 6.11 33.00
CA GLY A 7 41.62 6.95 31.82
C GLY A 7 40.24 7.29 31.26
N GLN A 8 39.97 8.59 31.14
CA GLN A 8 38.92 9.11 30.29
C GLN A 8 39.32 8.84 28.84
N ALA A 9 38.75 7.78 28.25
CA ALA A 9 38.79 7.57 26.81
C ALA A 9 37.88 8.63 26.16
N SER A 10 38.47 9.74 25.72
CA SER A 10 37.81 10.64 24.78
C SER A 10 37.64 9.89 23.45
N VAL A 11 36.47 9.31 23.25
CA VAL A 11 36.09 8.74 21.95
C VAL A 11 35.88 9.92 21.01
N THR A 12 36.94 10.27 20.27
CA THR A 12 36.86 11.22 19.18
C THR A 12 36.08 10.56 18.05
N VAL A 13 34.75 10.75 18.06
CA VAL A 13 33.89 10.28 16.97
C VAL A 13 34.32 11.03 15.69
N PRO A 14 34.66 10.31 14.60
CA PRO A 14 35.03 10.95 13.34
C PRO A 14 33.91 11.86 12.84
N ASN A 15 34.25 13.10 12.50
CA ASN A 15 33.32 14.16 12.08
C ASN A 15 32.39 13.75 10.92
N ASP A 16 32.78 12.75 10.12
CA ASP A 16 31.98 12.18 9.03
C ASP A 16 30.79 11.31 9.48
N GLN A 17 30.82 10.73 10.69
CA GLN A 17 29.67 9.98 11.23
C GLN A 17 28.57 10.91 11.73
N LEU A 18 28.93 12.05 12.34
CA LEU A 18 27.98 13.07 12.78
C LEU A 18 27.23 13.71 11.60
N LEU A 19 27.92 13.95 10.47
CA LEU A 19 27.31 14.47 9.25
C LEU A 19 26.30 13.50 8.61
N ARG A 20 26.56 12.18 8.70
CA ARG A 20 25.62 11.17 8.19
C ARG A 20 24.39 11.04 9.08
N SER A 21 24.55 11.12 10.41
CA SER A 21 23.39 11.20 11.30
C SER A 21 22.61 12.50 11.09
N GLU A 22 23.21 13.68 11.04
CA GLU A 22 22.42 14.91 10.86
C GLU A 22 21.67 14.98 9.51
N ALA A 23 22.23 14.39 8.44
CA ALA A 23 21.59 14.35 7.13
C ALA A 23 20.43 13.35 7.05
N GLN A 24 20.49 12.24 7.77
CA GLN A 24 19.50 11.16 7.71
C GLN A 24 18.19 11.52 8.44
N TRP A 25 18.26 12.35 9.48
CA TRP A 25 17.11 12.67 10.35
C TRP A 25 16.29 13.85 9.79
N ARG A 26 16.85 14.60 8.84
CA ARG A 26 16.19 15.76 8.19
C ARG A 26 15.13 15.37 7.14
N LEU A 27 15.08 14.09 6.75
CA LEU A 27 14.23 13.60 5.67
C LEU A 27 13.20 12.56 6.12
N ASP A 28 13.24 12.16 7.39
CA ASP A 28 12.27 11.21 7.91
C ASP A 28 10.88 11.88 8.06
N PRO A 29 9.85 11.39 7.35
CA PRO A 29 8.50 11.91 7.52
C PRO A 29 7.88 11.55 8.89
N ASP A 30 8.39 10.55 9.60
CA ASP A 30 7.77 10.00 10.82
C ASP A 30 8.28 10.67 12.12
N GLU A 31 9.39 11.42 12.07
CA GLU A 31 9.90 12.15 13.23
C GLU A 31 9.23 13.53 13.41
N GLY A 32 8.69 13.81 14.60
CA GLY A 32 7.93 15.04 14.89
C GLY A 32 8.77 16.31 15.02
N ILE A 33 10.10 16.21 15.10
CA ILE A 33 11.00 17.33 15.40
C ILE A 33 11.62 17.84 14.10
N VAL A 34 11.47 19.14 13.83
CA VAL A 34 12.04 19.81 12.65
C VAL A 34 13.44 20.30 13.02
N PRO A 35 14.52 19.80 12.40
CA PRO A 35 15.81 20.45 12.52
C PRO A 35 15.74 21.78 11.75
N GLU A 36 16.01 22.87 12.45
CA GLU A 36 16.09 24.20 11.87
C GLU A 36 17.06 24.18 10.68
N VAL A 37 16.62 24.76 9.56
CA VAL A 37 17.51 24.95 8.42
C VAL A 37 18.65 25.84 8.93
N LEU A 38 19.89 25.38 8.80
CA LEU A 38 21.05 26.19 9.16
C LEU A 38 20.96 27.49 8.35
N ASP A 39 20.67 28.59 9.03
CA ASP A 39 20.66 29.91 8.40
C ASP A 39 22.05 30.20 7.85
N LEU A 40 22.09 30.80 6.66
CA LEU A 40 23.37 31.27 6.14
C LEU A 40 23.96 32.25 7.16
N PRO A 41 25.20 32.04 7.61
CA PRO A 41 25.86 33.04 8.42
C PRO A 41 25.95 34.32 7.58
N THR A 42 25.23 35.35 8.03
CA THR A 42 24.79 36.46 7.17
C THR A 42 25.82 37.57 7.10
N ARG A 43 26.79 37.59 8.02
CA ARG A 43 27.84 38.58 8.14
C ARG A 43 29.21 37.92 8.21
N PHE A 44 30.14 38.44 7.42
CA PHE A 44 31.54 38.05 7.49
C PHE A 44 32.10 38.50 8.85
N PRO A 45 33.01 37.74 9.50
CA PRO A 45 33.62 38.16 10.75
C PRO A 45 34.37 39.48 10.54
N GLU A 46 34.13 40.49 11.37
CA GLU A 46 34.85 41.77 11.27
C GLU A 46 36.11 41.77 12.17
N PRO A 47 37.21 42.46 11.79
CA PRO A 47 38.39 42.64 12.63
C PRO A 47 38.06 43.20 14.03
N SER A 48 37.04 44.05 14.09
CA SER A 48 36.47 44.66 15.30
C SER A 48 35.90 43.65 16.32
N GLU A 49 35.61 42.41 15.89
CA GLU A 49 35.17 41.33 16.78
C GLU A 49 36.30 40.76 17.66
N LEU A 50 37.55 41.04 17.30
CA LEU A 50 38.75 40.57 18.02
C LEU A 50 39.49 41.69 18.75
N ASP A 51 39.48 42.91 18.19
CA ASP A 51 40.01 44.11 18.81
C ASP A 51 39.13 45.32 18.43
N GLN A 52 38.58 46.02 19.43
CA GLN A 52 37.63 47.12 19.20
C GLN A 52 38.26 48.33 18.51
N ASP A 53 39.60 48.45 18.59
CA ASP A 53 40.35 49.54 17.98
C ASP A 53 40.87 49.20 16.57
N ALA A 54 40.73 47.94 16.13
CA ALA A 54 41.15 47.50 14.81
C ALA A 54 40.04 47.76 13.76
N VAL A 55 40.32 48.68 12.83
CA VAL A 55 39.42 49.01 11.71
C VAL A 55 39.65 48.07 10.53
N ASP A 56 40.89 47.62 10.34
CA ASP A 56 41.27 46.71 9.25
C ASP A 56 42.04 45.48 9.77
N ALA A 57 42.10 44.44 8.94
CA ALA A 57 42.82 43.20 9.20
C ALA A 57 44.33 43.41 9.47
N ILE A 58 44.87 44.54 9.00
CA ILE A 58 46.28 44.94 9.10
C ILE A 58 46.61 45.54 10.48
N ASP A 59 45.59 46.05 11.19
CA ASP A 59 45.76 46.68 12.51
C ASP A 59 45.86 45.65 13.65
N LEU A 60 45.55 44.38 13.35
CA LEU A 60 45.62 43.28 14.31
C LEU A 60 47.08 42.83 14.53
N SER A 61 47.42 42.56 15.78
CA SER A 61 48.69 41.89 16.11
C SER A 61 48.77 40.50 15.46
N ASP A 62 49.99 39.99 15.21
CA ASP A 62 50.20 38.68 14.56
C ASP A 62 49.39 37.53 15.22
N GLU A 63 49.26 37.54 16.55
CA GLU A 63 48.46 36.54 17.27
C GLU A 63 46.95 36.69 17.03
N LEU A 64 46.45 37.93 16.97
CA LEU A 64 45.03 38.21 16.71
C LEU A 64 44.69 38.02 15.23
N PHE A 65 45.61 38.33 14.32
CA PHE A 65 45.50 38.03 12.91
C PHE A 65 45.36 36.52 12.65
N MET A 66 46.13 35.68 13.36
CA MET A 66 46.00 34.22 13.27
C MET A 66 44.62 33.72 13.77
N LYS A 67 44.06 34.36 14.81
CA LYS A 67 42.68 34.07 15.27
C LYS A 67 41.63 34.53 14.27
N TYR A 68 41.80 35.71 13.67
CA TYR A 68 40.94 36.25 12.62
C TYR A 68 40.92 35.35 11.38
N ALA A 69 42.10 34.97 10.87
CA ALA A 69 42.23 34.05 9.75
C ALA A 69 41.54 32.70 10.02
N ARG A 70 41.62 32.20 11.27
CA ARG A 70 40.91 30.99 11.70
C ARG A 70 39.39 31.18 11.72
N LEU A 71 38.89 32.33 12.16
CA LEU A 71 37.45 32.66 12.14
C LEU A 71 36.91 32.79 10.73
N CYS A 72 37.61 33.49 9.83
CA CYS A 72 37.27 33.59 8.41
C CYS A 72 37.22 32.20 7.76
N SER A 73 38.23 31.35 8.03
CA SER A 73 38.25 29.97 7.52
C SER A 73 37.07 29.14 8.04
N GLN A 74 36.66 29.31 9.30
CA GLN A 74 35.48 28.64 9.84
C GLN A 74 34.18 29.16 9.21
N PHE A 75 34.08 30.46 8.97
CA PHE A 75 32.95 31.09 8.30
C PHE A 75 32.78 30.55 6.88
N ASP A 76 33.86 30.51 6.09
CA ASP A 76 33.85 29.98 4.73
C ASP A 76 33.45 28.50 4.70
N LYS A 77 33.96 27.70 5.63
CA LYS A 77 33.58 26.28 5.78
C LYS A 77 32.10 26.12 6.11
N LYS A 78 31.56 26.92 7.04
CA LYS A 78 30.12 26.90 7.38
C LYS A 78 29.26 27.33 6.19
N ARG A 79 29.63 28.40 5.50
CA ARG A 79 28.93 28.89 4.31
C ARG A 79 28.94 27.86 3.17
N ALA A 80 30.08 27.22 2.92
CA ALA A 80 30.21 26.16 1.93
C ALA A 80 29.34 24.95 2.28
N LEU A 81 29.30 24.56 3.56
CA LEU A 81 28.42 23.48 4.04
C LEU A 81 26.95 23.84 3.81
N VAL A 82 26.50 25.03 4.21
CA VAL A 82 25.11 25.47 4.00
C VAL A 82 24.75 25.47 2.52
N ALA A 83 25.60 26.03 1.65
CA ALA A 83 25.37 26.03 0.20
C ALA A 83 25.28 24.60 -0.37
N ALA A 84 26.15 23.69 0.07
CA ALA A 84 26.12 22.29 -0.34
C ALA A 84 24.83 21.59 0.11
N THR A 85 24.39 21.82 1.36
CA THR A 85 23.13 21.25 1.86
C THR A 85 21.90 21.77 1.11
N GLN A 86 21.83 23.07 0.80
CA GLN A 86 20.74 23.65 0.00
C GLN A 86 20.68 23.05 -1.40
N LYS A 87 21.85 22.87 -2.05
CA LYS A 87 21.93 22.21 -3.36
C LYS A 87 21.45 20.76 -3.30
N ALA A 88 21.82 20.03 -2.24
CA ALA A 88 21.34 18.66 -2.03
C ALA A 88 19.82 18.61 -1.80
N LEU A 89 19.26 19.50 -0.98
CA LEU A 89 17.83 19.60 -0.74
C LEU A 89 17.04 19.94 -2.01
N ALA A 90 17.54 20.87 -2.83
CA ALA A 90 16.94 21.19 -4.12
C ALA A 90 16.93 19.99 -5.07
N ARG A 91 18.04 19.22 -5.11
CA ARG A 91 18.12 17.98 -5.90
C ARG A 91 17.09 16.94 -5.45
N ILE A 92 16.96 16.72 -4.13
CA ILE A 92 15.96 15.80 -3.58
C ILE A 92 14.55 16.26 -3.96
N ASN A 93 14.26 17.55 -3.86
CA ASN A 93 12.98 18.12 -4.25
C ASN A 93 12.64 17.81 -5.72
N SER A 94 13.60 18.02 -6.63
CA SER A 94 13.44 17.68 -8.05
C SER A 94 13.21 16.19 -8.27
N CYS A 95 13.92 15.32 -7.56
CA CYS A 95 13.73 13.87 -7.64
C CYS A 95 12.34 13.43 -7.15
N ILE A 96 11.83 14.03 -6.07
CA ILE A 96 10.48 13.76 -5.57
C ILE A 96 9.45 14.14 -6.64
N ILE A 97 9.51 15.36 -7.17
CA ILE A 97 8.54 15.82 -8.19
C ILE A 97 8.60 14.94 -9.45
N ALA A 98 9.80 14.57 -9.92
CA ALA A 98 9.97 13.79 -11.14
C ALA A 98 9.48 12.34 -11.03
N ARG A 99 9.47 11.76 -9.82
CA ARG A 99 9.04 10.36 -9.59
C ARG A 99 7.57 10.21 -9.23
N VAL A 100 6.90 11.30 -8.89
CA VAL A 100 5.47 11.31 -8.58
C VAL A 100 4.65 11.28 -9.88
N ALA A 101 3.56 10.53 -9.90
CA ALA A 101 2.68 10.45 -11.07
C ALA A 101 2.10 11.83 -11.45
N LYS A 102 1.80 12.05 -12.73
CA LYS A 102 1.53 13.38 -13.33
C LYS A 102 0.34 14.12 -12.72
N GLU A 103 -0.50 13.43 -11.97
CA GLU A 103 -1.75 13.94 -11.39
C GLU A 103 -1.54 14.65 -10.04
N TYR A 104 -0.45 14.34 -9.33
CA TYR A 104 -0.17 14.84 -7.98
C TYR A 104 0.79 16.06 -7.87
N PRO A 105 1.49 16.57 -8.90
CA PRO A 105 2.36 17.75 -8.76
C PRO A 105 1.63 19.00 -8.27
N SER A 106 0.36 19.19 -8.68
CA SER A 106 -0.49 20.30 -8.20
C SER A 106 -0.69 20.27 -6.68
N GLN A 107 -0.83 19.07 -6.10
CA GLN A 107 -1.00 18.85 -4.66
C GLN A 107 0.30 19.06 -3.88
N LEU A 108 1.46 18.96 -4.53
CA LEU A 108 2.78 19.19 -3.94
C LEU A 108 3.28 20.63 -4.10
N THR A 109 2.53 21.49 -4.80
CA THR A 109 2.94 22.88 -5.09
C THR A 109 2.92 23.76 -3.84
N SER A 110 2.06 23.45 -2.86
CA SER A 110 1.98 24.14 -1.57
C SER A 110 3.14 23.80 -0.61
N CYS A 111 3.84 22.69 -0.85
CA CYS A 111 4.90 22.18 0.02
C CYS A 111 6.26 22.78 -0.39
N LYS A 112 6.86 23.58 0.50
CA LYS A 112 8.12 24.28 0.23
C LYS A 112 9.35 23.41 0.46
N THR A 113 9.31 22.53 1.46
CA THR A 113 10.46 21.68 1.81
C THR A 113 10.29 20.24 1.27
N PRO A 114 11.39 19.54 0.95
CA PRO A 114 11.33 18.12 0.55
C PRO A 114 10.60 17.26 1.59
N ARG A 115 10.82 17.51 2.88
CA ARG A 115 10.14 16.80 3.97
C ARG A 115 8.63 17.00 3.94
N GLN A 116 8.14 18.22 3.78
CA GLN A 116 6.70 18.49 3.66
C GLN A 116 6.09 17.71 2.49
N LYS A 117 6.80 17.61 1.37
CA LYS A 117 6.36 16.79 0.23
C LYS A 117 6.32 15.31 0.57
N LEU A 118 7.33 14.79 1.27
CA LEU A 118 7.34 13.39 1.71
C LEU A 118 6.22 13.07 2.70
N VAL A 119 5.93 13.95 3.65
CA VAL A 119 4.81 13.81 4.59
C VAL A 119 3.48 13.83 3.84
N GLN A 120 3.29 14.75 2.90
CA GLN A 120 2.06 14.81 2.10
C GLN A 120 1.90 13.55 1.23
N LEU A 121 2.98 13.06 0.63
CA LEU A 121 2.97 11.81 -0.11
C LEU A 121 2.67 10.62 0.81
N ALA A 122 3.23 10.60 2.02
CA ALA A 122 2.93 9.58 3.01
C ALA A 122 1.43 9.57 3.36
N ILE A 123 0.78 10.73 3.50
CA ILE A 123 -0.67 10.83 3.73
C ILE A 123 -1.46 10.34 2.50
N LEU A 124 -1.10 10.77 1.30
CA LEU A 124 -1.81 10.45 0.06
C LEU A 124 -1.71 8.96 -0.31
N PHE A 125 -0.52 8.38 -0.14
CA PHE A 125 -0.21 7.01 -0.49
C PHE A 125 -0.27 6.06 0.71
N LYS A 126 -0.64 6.55 1.91
CA LYS A 126 -0.89 5.66 3.05
C LYS A 126 -1.97 4.66 2.62
N PRO A 127 -1.70 3.36 2.65
CA PRO A 127 -2.74 2.38 2.43
C PRO A 127 -3.79 2.57 3.51
N LYS A 128 -4.96 3.13 3.16
CA LYS A 128 -6.08 3.20 4.10
C LYS A 128 -6.44 1.74 4.40
N GLY A 129 -6.41 1.33 5.67
CA GLY A 129 -6.64 -0.07 6.08
C GLY A 129 -7.97 -0.67 5.58
N SER A 130 -8.91 0.19 5.16
CA SER A 130 -10.21 -0.20 4.60
C SER A 130 -10.26 -0.26 3.06
N THR A 131 -9.21 0.09 2.32
CA THR A 131 -9.29 0.18 0.84
C THR A 131 -9.42 -1.19 0.20
N ARG A 132 -8.70 -2.20 0.69
CA ARG A 132 -8.81 -3.56 0.14
C ARG A 132 -10.15 -4.20 0.50
N HIS A 133 -10.61 -4.07 1.74
CA HIS A 133 -11.93 -4.53 2.19
C HIS A 133 -13.05 -3.91 1.37
N GLN A 134 -13.03 -2.58 1.18
CA GLN A 134 -14.03 -1.89 0.37
C GLN A 134 -13.89 -2.24 -1.12
N GLY A 135 -12.67 -2.44 -1.61
CA GLY A 135 -12.40 -2.89 -2.97
C GLY A 135 -12.99 -4.27 -3.25
N LEU A 136 -12.73 -5.24 -2.37
CA LEU A 136 -13.28 -6.60 -2.43
C LEU A 136 -14.81 -6.57 -2.35
N ARG A 137 -15.38 -5.76 -1.44
CA ARG A 137 -16.83 -5.56 -1.35
C ARG A 137 -17.44 -5.02 -2.65
N ASN A 138 -16.80 -4.00 -3.23
CA ASN A 138 -17.26 -3.40 -4.49
C ASN A 138 -17.11 -4.38 -5.66
N GLU A 139 -16.05 -5.19 -5.67
CA GLU A 139 -15.79 -6.21 -6.68
C GLU A 139 -16.81 -7.35 -6.59
N TRP A 140 -17.10 -7.83 -5.38
CA TRP A 140 -18.14 -8.82 -5.09
C TRP A 140 -19.50 -8.36 -5.61
N ARG A 141 -19.96 -7.17 -5.20
CA ARG A 141 -21.23 -6.60 -5.65
C ARG A 141 -21.31 -6.40 -7.16
N ARG A 142 -20.19 -6.08 -7.79
CA ARG A 142 -20.12 -5.96 -9.26
C ARG A 142 -20.29 -7.33 -9.92
N LYS A 143 -19.67 -8.37 -9.37
CA LYS A 143 -19.75 -9.75 -9.87
C LYS A 143 -21.18 -10.30 -9.82
N ILE A 144 -21.92 -10.04 -8.75
CA ILE A 144 -23.35 -10.44 -8.63
C ILE A 144 -24.16 -9.91 -9.81
N ASN A 145 -23.94 -8.65 -10.19
CA ASN A 145 -24.70 -7.97 -11.24
C ASN A 145 -24.16 -8.23 -12.66
N THR A 146 -23.03 -8.91 -12.81
CA THR A 146 -22.39 -9.18 -14.10
C THR A 146 -22.61 -10.63 -14.49
N PRO A 147 -23.60 -10.95 -15.34
CA PRO A 147 -23.81 -12.32 -15.79
C PRO A 147 -22.60 -12.82 -16.59
N ILE A 148 -22.50 -14.13 -16.79
CA ILE A 148 -21.51 -14.76 -17.67
C ILE A 148 -21.69 -14.14 -19.07
N GLY A 149 -20.76 -13.23 -19.42
CA GLY A 149 -20.77 -12.52 -20.69
C GLY A 149 -20.03 -13.31 -21.77
N ARG A 150 -19.07 -12.65 -22.43
CA ARG A 150 -18.19 -13.28 -23.45
C ARG A 150 -17.02 -14.08 -22.87
N THR A 151 -16.85 -14.09 -21.55
CA THR A 151 -15.76 -14.81 -20.88
C THR A 151 -16.09 -16.30 -20.83
N SER A 152 -15.09 -17.17 -20.96
CA SER A 152 -15.29 -18.61 -20.78
C SER A 152 -15.84 -18.91 -19.38
N LEU A 153 -16.77 -19.85 -19.31
CA LEU A 153 -17.41 -20.28 -18.07
C LEU A 153 -16.37 -20.64 -16.99
N GLU A 154 -15.34 -21.41 -17.36
CA GLU A 154 -14.30 -21.84 -16.43
C GLU A 154 -13.49 -20.68 -15.84
N THR A 155 -13.13 -19.69 -16.67
CA THR A 155 -12.45 -18.49 -16.19
C THR A 155 -13.38 -17.67 -15.29
N TRP A 156 -14.68 -17.62 -15.62
CA TRP A 156 -15.66 -16.92 -14.79
C TRP A 156 -15.82 -17.57 -13.41
N LEU A 157 -15.96 -18.91 -13.36
CA LEU A 157 -16.08 -19.67 -12.10
C LEU A 157 -14.81 -19.63 -11.26
N THR A 158 -13.64 -19.74 -11.89
CA THR A 158 -12.35 -19.63 -11.20
C THR A 158 -12.19 -18.25 -10.55
N ASN A 159 -12.62 -17.18 -11.24
CA ASN A 159 -12.60 -15.84 -10.67
C ASN A 159 -13.57 -15.68 -9.49
N TRP A 160 -14.72 -16.35 -9.52
CA TRP A 160 -15.66 -16.37 -8.38
C TRP A 160 -15.07 -17.09 -7.17
N ALA A 161 -14.48 -18.27 -7.36
CA ALA A 161 -13.80 -19.03 -6.30
C ALA A 161 -12.67 -18.21 -5.65
N ASN A 162 -11.78 -17.63 -6.47
CA ASN A 162 -10.67 -16.81 -5.97
C ASN A 162 -11.16 -15.57 -5.21
N LEU A 163 -12.19 -14.89 -5.71
CA LEU A 163 -12.74 -13.70 -5.06
C LEU A 163 -13.41 -14.05 -3.73
N TYR A 164 -14.09 -15.20 -3.67
CA TYR A 164 -14.68 -15.72 -2.44
C TYR A 164 -13.61 -16.04 -1.40
N ASP A 165 -12.55 -16.78 -1.78
CA ASP A 165 -11.48 -17.14 -0.85
C ASP A 165 -10.75 -15.89 -0.31
N GLU A 166 -10.51 -14.91 -1.19
CA GLU A 166 -9.88 -13.65 -0.78
C GLU A 166 -10.79 -12.80 0.13
N ALA A 167 -12.08 -12.70 -0.21
CA ALA A 167 -13.06 -11.99 0.62
C ALA A 167 -13.29 -12.67 1.98
N LYS A 168 -13.24 -14.01 2.01
CA LYS A 168 -13.35 -14.82 3.23
C LYS A 168 -12.12 -14.65 4.12
N ALA A 169 -10.91 -14.70 3.54
CA ALA A 169 -9.66 -14.43 4.25
C ALA A 169 -9.61 -13.00 4.81
N ALA A 170 -10.14 -12.02 4.05
CA ALA A 170 -10.27 -10.64 4.49
C ALA A 170 -11.49 -10.38 5.40
N LYS A 171 -12.30 -11.38 5.75
CA LYS A 171 -13.49 -11.24 6.61
C LYS A 171 -14.43 -10.11 6.15
N VAL A 172 -14.68 -10.01 4.84
CA VAL A 172 -15.59 -9.02 4.29
C VAL A 172 -17.01 -9.31 4.82
N PRO A 173 -17.72 -8.33 5.42
CA PRO A 173 -19.03 -8.55 6.01
C PRO A 173 -20.02 -9.18 5.03
N ASP A 174 -20.08 -8.71 3.78
CA ASP A 174 -21.02 -9.22 2.77
C ASP A 174 -20.79 -10.72 2.41
N VAL A 175 -19.63 -11.31 2.71
CA VAL A 175 -19.29 -12.71 2.37
C VAL A 175 -19.24 -13.61 3.61
N CYS A 176 -18.82 -13.08 4.76
CA CYS A 176 -18.65 -13.85 6.00
C CYS A 176 -19.79 -13.64 7.01
N TYR A 177 -20.87 -12.98 6.62
CA TYR A 177 -21.99 -12.75 7.52
C TYR A 177 -22.65 -14.07 7.92
N THR A 178 -22.78 -14.30 9.21
CA THR A 178 -23.48 -15.47 9.75
C THR A 178 -24.47 -15.01 10.81
N ASP A 179 -25.77 -15.13 10.50
CA ASP A 179 -26.86 -14.81 11.44
C ASP A 179 -27.10 -15.94 12.47
N GLY A 180 -26.31 -17.02 12.44
CA GLY A 180 -26.52 -18.21 13.26
C GLY A 180 -27.71 -19.09 12.85
N GLU A 181 -28.62 -18.58 12.00
CA GLU A 181 -29.82 -19.29 11.53
C GLU A 181 -29.61 -20.06 10.21
N TYR A 182 -28.57 -19.72 9.46
CA TYR A 182 -28.24 -20.28 8.14
C TYR A 182 -26.79 -20.79 8.08
N PRO A 183 -26.47 -21.73 7.17
CA PRO A 183 -25.12 -22.23 6.96
C PRO A 183 -24.10 -21.10 6.71
N PRO A 184 -22.81 -21.28 7.09
CA PRO A 184 -21.78 -20.24 7.06
C PRO A 184 -21.46 -19.66 5.68
N ASP A 185 -22.02 -20.22 4.60
CA ASP A 185 -21.82 -19.79 3.21
C ASP A 185 -23.14 -19.53 2.46
N ALA A 186 -24.29 -19.44 3.15
CA ALA A 186 -25.59 -19.32 2.51
C ALA A 186 -25.77 -18.05 1.66
N GLU A 187 -25.35 -16.89 2.19
CA GLU A 187 -25.41 -15.61 1.48
C GLU A 187 -24.50 -15.57 0.24
N PRO A 188 -23.20 -15.96 0.30
CA PRO A 188 -22.38 -15.98 -0.91
C PRO A 188 -22.89 -17.00 -1.94
N ILE A 189 -23.50 -18.13 -1.52
CA ILE A 189 -24.15 -19.06 -2.45
C ILE A 189 -25.36 -18.40 -3.13
N ARG A 190 -26.22 -17.68 -2.38
CA ARG A 190 -27.35 -16.94 -2.94
C ARG A 190 -26.90 -15.92 -4.00
N ASP A 191 -25.83 -15.20 -3.71
CA ASP A 191 -25.20 -14.22 -4.61
C ASP A 191 -24.69 -14.87 -5.92
N LEU A 192 -24.03 -16.02 -5.81
CA LEU A 192 -23.58 -16.79 -6.97
C LEU A 192 -24.78 -17.29 -7.80
N LEU A 193 -25.81 -17.84 -7.16
CA LEU A 193 -27.01 -18.32 -7.83
C LEU A 193 -27.76 -17.19 -8.53
N GLN A 194 -27.79 -15.98 -7.96
CA GLN A 194 -28.34 -14.80 -8.61
C GLN A 194 -27.57 -14.44 -9.89
N ALA A 195 -26.25 -14.55 -9.88
CA ALA A 195 -25.43 -14.28 -11.06
C ALA A 195 -25.60 -15.34 -12.17
N ILE A 196 -25.92 -16.58 -11.81
CA ILE A 196 -26.17 -17.70 -12.74
C ILE A 196 -27.60 -17.66 -13.31
N GLN A 197 -28.57 -17.13 -12.56
CA GLN A 197 -30.00 -17.14 -12.90
C GLN A 197 -30.35 -16.71 -14.33
N PRO A 198 -29.71 -15.68 -14.93
CA PRO A 198 -30.01 -15.25 -16.30
C PRO A 198 -29.67 -16.29 -17.37
N GLN A 199 -28.79 -17.26 -17.08
CA GLN A 199 -28.38 -18.29 -18.03
C GLN A 199 -29.09 -19.62 -17.80
N ASP A 200 -29.11 -20.09 -16.55
CA ASP A 200 -29.54 -21.44 -16.21
C ASP A 200 -30.51 -21.41 -15.02
N SER A 201 -31.73 -20.94 -15.27
CA SER A 201 -32.75 -20.79 -14.22
C SER A 201 -33.20 -22.12 -13.61
N TYR A 202 -33.11 -23.23 -14.36
CA TYR A 202 -33.46 -24.57 -13.86
C TYR A 202 -32.53 -25.03 -12.73
N PHE A 203 -31.21 -24.92 -12.96
CA PHE A 203 -30.20 -25.21 -11.95
C PHE A 203 -30.42 -24.36 -10.70
N VAL A 204 -30.59 -23.05 -10.88
CA VAL A 204 -30.78 -22.11 -9.76
C VAL A 204 -32.00 -22.43 -8.91
N ASN A 205 -33.12 -22.82 -9.53
CA ASN A 205 -34.35 -23.11 -8.78
C ASN A 205 -34.23 -24.38 -7.93
N ASN A 206 -33.45 -25.38 -8.36
CA ASN A 206 -33.22 -26.59 -7.56
C ASN A 206 -32.30 -26.26 -6.36
N TRP A 207 -31.17 -25.62 -6.62
CA TRP A 207 -30.22 -25.25 -5.56
C TRP A 207 -30.77 -24.24 -4.56
N ARG A 208 -31.70 -23.35 -4.98
CA ARG A 208 -32.44 -22.49 -4.04
C ARG A 208 -33.33 -23.27 -3.10
N LYS A 209 -34.02 -24.32 -3.58
CA LYS A 209 -34.84 -25.18 -2.72
C LYS A 209 -33.99 -25.91 -1.69
N ASP A 210 -32.82 -26.39 -2.09
CA ASP A 210 -31.90 -27.09 -1.18
C ASP A 210 -31.33 -26.13 -0.11
N LEU A 211 -31.10 -24.86 -0.50
CA LEU A 211 -30.67 -23.80 0.41
C LEU A 211 -31.78 -23.36 1.38
N ASP A 212 -33.04 -23.31 0.92
CA ASP A 212 -34.21 -23.04 1.76
C ASP A 212 -34.50 -24.20 2.74
N GLN A 213 -34.12 -25.43 2.37
CA GLN A 213 -34.13 -26.60 3.25
C GLN A 213 -32.96 -26.62 4.26
N LYS A 214 -32.11 -25.58 4.26
CA LYS A 214 -30.96 -25.42 5.16
C LYS A 214 -29.97 -26.59 5.10
N GLN A 215 -29.83 -27.25 3.95
CA GLN A 215 -28.82 -28.29 3.81
C GLN A 215 -27.41 -27.68 3.93
N PRO A 216 -26.47 -28.36 4.62
CA PRO A 216 -25.10 -27.89 4.73
C PRO A 216 -24.43 -28.03 3.36
N MET A 217 -24.14 -26.90 2.71
CA MET A 217 -23.50 -26.84 1.40
C MET A 217 -22.36 -25.82 1.43
N THR A 218 -21.24 -26.14 0.80
CA THR A 218 -20.11 -25.21 0.68
C THR A 218 -20.12 -24.47 -0.64
N PHE A 219 -19.57 -23.26 -0.66
CA PHE A 219 -19.52 -22.42 -1.87
C PHE A 219 -18.83 -23.13 -3.06
N HIS A 220 -17.76 -23.87 -2.77
CA HIS A 220 -16.99 -24.61 -3.78
C HIS A 220 -17.76 -25.82 -4.34
N GLU A 221 -18.58 -26.49 -3.53
CA GLU A 221 -19.46 -27.59 -3.99
C GLU A 221 -20.45 -27.10 -5.05
N VAL A 222 -21.09 -25.94 -4.83
CA VAL A 222 -22.03 -25.35 -5.79
C VAL A 222 -21.33 -25.00 -7.11
N ILE A 223 -20.10 -24.48 -7.03
CA ILE A 223 -19.28 -24.22 -8.23
C ILE A 223 -18.97 -25.51 -8.99
N SER A 224 -18.54 -26.58 -8.30
CA SER A 224 -18.28 -27.87 -8.94
C SER A 224 -19.54 -28.48 -9.57
N ALA A 225 -20.67 -28.45 -8.86
CA ALA A 225 -21.92 -28.96 -9.37
C ALA A 225 -22.39 -28.21 -10.62
N TYR A 226 -22.19 -26.89 -10.67
CA TYR A 226 -22.51 -26.11 -11.85
C TYR A 226 -21.58 -26.41 -13.03
N ARG A 227 -20.29 -26.67 -12.78
CA ARG A 227 -19.36 -27.14 -13.84
C ARG A 227 -19.85 -28.44 -14.46
N ASP A 228 -20.22 -29.41 -13.63
CA ASP A 228 -20.61 -30.73 -14.11
C ASP A 228 -21.98 -30.68 -14.81
N TYR A 229 -22.93 -29.90 -14.29
CA TYR A 229 -24.19 -29.61 -14.97
C TYR A 229 -23.97 -29.03 -16.38
N ARG A 230 -23.05 -28.08 -16.53
CA ARG A 230 -22.75 -27.46 -17.83
C ARG A 230 -22.06 -28.42 -18.79
N LYS A 231 -21.15 -29.27 -18.32
CA LYS A 231 -20.54 -30.32 -19.14
C LYS A 231 -21.59 -31.30 -19.66
N VAL A 232 -22.52 -31.74 -18.82
CA VAL A 232 -23.62 -32.65 -19.23
C VAL A 232 -24.53 -31.97 -20.24
N GLN A 233 -24.85 -30.68 -20.07
CA GLN A 233 -25.64 -29.90 -21.03
C GLN A 233 -24.94 -29.73 -22.38
N GLU A 234 -23.63 -29.50 -22.39
CA GLU A 234 -22.83 -29.39 -23.62
C GLU A 234 -22.73 -30.73 -24.34
N GLN A 235 -22.47 -31.82 -23.62
CA GLN A 235 -22.48 -33.18 -24.17
C GLN A 235 -23.86 -33.60 -24.68
N ALA A 236 -24.94 -33.19 -24.02
CA ALA A 236 -26.30 -33.43 -24.48
C ALA A 236 -26.63 -32.63 -25.74
N LYS A 237 -26.09 -31.42 -25.90
CA LYS A 237 -26.25 -30.61 -27.13
C LYS A 237 -25.45 -31.17 -28.30
N GLU A 238 -24.23 -31.65 -28.06
CA GLU A 238 -23.43 -32.35 -29.07
C GLU A 238 -24.02 -33.72 -29.42
N GLY A 239 -24.64 -34.39 -28.45
CA GLY A 239 -25.39 -35.64 -28.60
C GLY A 239 -26.81 -35.47 -29.14
N SER A 240 -27.34 -34.24 -29.25
CA SER A 240 -28.69 -33.92 -29.75
C SER A 240 -28.81 -34.02 -31.28
N ASN A 241 -28.10 -34.96 -31.89
CA ASN A 241 -28.58 -35.71 -33.05
C ASN A 241 -29.23 -37.04 -32.66
N ALA A 242 -29.34 -37.35 -31.35
CA ALA A 242 -29.97 -38.57 -30.83
C ALA A 242 -30.82 -38.28 -29.56
N SER A 243 -32.10 -38.02 -29.81
CA SER A 243 -33.30 -38.25 -28.98
C SER A 243 -33.40 -37.73 -27.52
N SER A 244 -34.46 -36.94 -27.30
CA SER A 244 -34.88 -36.27 -26.05
C SER A 244 -35.26 -37.16 -24.87
N VAL A 245 -35.20 -38.48 -25.00
CA VAL A 245 -35.66 -39.43 -23.95
C VAL A 245 -34.57 -39.70 -22.90
N ALA A 246 -33.29 -39.47 -23.24
CA ALA A 246 -32.17 -39.65 -22.31
C ALA A 246 -32.04 -38.53 -21.25
N LEU A 247 -32.63 -37.36 -21.51
CA LEU A 247 -32.49 -36.19 -20.64
C LEU A 247 -33.23 -36.35 -19.31
N THR A 248 -34.40 -37.01 -19.31
CA THR A 248 -35.22 -37.17 -18.10
C THR A 248 -34.63 -38.23 -17.15
N ALA A 249 -34.12 -39.34 -17.68
CA ALA A 249 -33.55 -40.42 -16.88
C ALA A 249 -32.18 -40.08 -16.26
N ALA A 250 -31.36 -39.25 -16.94
CA ALA A 250 -30.06 -38.83 -16.40
C ALA A 250 -30.20 -37.80 -15.28
N ILE A 251 -31.22 -36.94 -15.34
CA ILE A 251 -31.50 -35.95 -14.29
C ILE A 251 -32.03 -36.63 -13.02
N GLU A 252 -32.85 -37.67 -13.12
CA GLU A 252 -33.31 -38.46 -11.96
C GLU A 252 -32.18 -39.26 -11.29
N TRP A 253 -31.27 -39.87 -12.07
CA TRP A 253 -30.20 -40.70 -11.49
C TRP A 253 -29.14 -39.90 -10.72
N THR A 254 -28.92 -38.63 -11.08
CA THR A 254 -27.92 -37.80 -10.41
C THR A 254 -28.41 -37.21 -9.07
N VAL A 255 -29.73 -37.15 -8.88
CA VAL A 255 -30.36 -36.69 -7.61
C VAL A 255 -30.37 -37.80 -6.55
N ASP A 256 -30.37 -39.07 -6.96
CA ASP A 256 -30.45 -40.22 -6.04
C ASP A 256 -29.08 -40.61 -5.44
N GLN A 257 -27.95 -40.14 -5.99
CA GLN A 257 -26.61 -40.40 -5.44
C GLN A 257 -26.12 -39.36 -4.41
N SER A 258 -26.91 -38.33 -4.11
CA SER A 258 -26.61 -37.37 -3.04
C SER A 258 -27.35 -37.65 -1.73
N VAL A 259 -28.04 -38.78 -1.62
CA VAL A 259 -28.69 -39.26 -0.39
C VAL A 259 -28.15 -40.66 -0.07
N ASP A 260 -26.87 -40.72 0.30
CA ASP A 260 -26.28 -41.78 1.12
C ASP A 260 -25.01 -41.27 1.82
#